data_AF-A0A8H4ES83-F1
#
_entry.id   AF-A0A8H4ES83-F1
#
_cell.length_a   1.000
_cell.length_b   1.000
_cell.length_c   1.000
_cell.angle_alpha   90.00
_cell.angle_beta   90.00
_cell.angle_gamma   90.00
#
_symmetry.space_group_name_H-M   'P 1'
#
loop_
_entity.id
_entity.type
_entity.pdbx_description
1 polymer ?
#
loop_
_entity_poly.entity_id
_entity_poly.type
_entity_poly.pdbx_seq_one_letter_code
_entity_poly.pdbx_strand_id
1 'polypeptide(L)'
;MSTKTFLGTVLFELKKTFSDSKHGICQNCYNPNTDRDWCQPCNAEKFRQNFSNWTSGNKHIDMFIQDAQVTASNHDEVLEWIPNDQLNKVTFIANGKYSTNYKAIWIETLFTIS
;
A
#
# COMPACT_ATOMS: atom_id res chain seq x y z
N MET A 1 22.03 -14.64 34.75
CA MET A 1 20.61 -14.74 34.35
C MET A 1 20.49 -15.94 33.42
N SER A 2 19.63 -16.92 33.71
CA SER A 2 19.57 -18.20 32.98
C SER A 2 18.93 -18.03 31.59
N THR A 3 19.45 -18.74 30.57
CA THR A 3 18.93 -18.74 29.19
C THR A 3 17.49 -19.24 29.10
N LYS A 4 17.06 -20.12 30.02
CA LYS A 4 15.66 -20.57 30.15
C LYS A 4 14.71 -19.44 30.57
N THR A 5 15.17 -18.54 31.44
CA THR A 5 14.37 -17.38 31.90
C THR A 5 14.21 -16.36 30.78
N PHE A 6 15.28 -16.13 30.00
CA PHE A 6 15.26 -15.19 28.87
C PHE A 6 14.31 -15.64 27.75
N LEU A 7 14.39 -16.91 27.32
CA LEU A 7 13.47 -17.48 26.32
C LEU A 7 12.00 -17.45 26.78
N GLY A 8 11.73 -17.68 28.06
CA GLY A 8 10.39 -17.62 28.62
C GLY A 8 9.76 -16.23 28.57
N THR A 9 10.53 -15.19 28.89
CA THR A 9 10.08 -13.79 28.81
C THR A 9 9.81 -13.38 27.36
N VAL A 10 10.72 -13.73 26.43
CA VAL A 10 10.53 -13.43 25.00
C VAL A 10 9.26 -14.09 24.45
N LEU A 11 9.00 -15.35 24.80
CA LEU A 11 7.80 -16.06 24.35
C LEU A 11 6.51 -15.46 24.94
N PHE A 12 6.55 -14.99 26.18
CA PHE A 12 5.42 -14.33 26.84
C PHE A 12 5.08 -12.99 26.17
N GLU A 13 6.08 -12.14 25.91
CA GLU A 13 5.88 -10.85 25.25
C GLU A 13 5.40 -11.00 23.79
N LEU A 14 5.89 -12.02 23.07
CA LEU A 14 5.38 -12.36 21.74
C LEU A 14 3.90 -12.76 21.80
N LYS A 15 3.51 -13.66 22.72
CA LYS A 15 2.10 -14.06 22.87
C LYS A 15 1.18 -12.89 23.23
N LYS A 16 1.67 -11.96 24.05
CA LYS A 16 0.93 -10.76 24.42
C LYS A 16 0.70 -9.84 23.23
N THR A 17 1.75 -9.55 22.46
CA THR A 17 1.63 -8.77 21.20
C THR A 17 0.70 -9.43 20.18
N PHE A 18 0.66 -10.77 20.12
CA PHE A 18 -0.31 -11.50 19.30
C PHE A 18 -1.76 -11.36 19.78
N SER A 19 -1.98 -11.30 21.09
CA SER A 19 -3.32 -11.15 21.70
C SER A 19 -3.88 -9.73 21.61
N ASP A 20 -3.01 -8.72 21.54
CA ASP A 20 -3.41 -7.30 21.63
C ASP A 20 -3.66 -6.64 20.25
N SER A 21 -3.39 -7.34 19.14
CA SER A 21 -3.62 -6.81 17.79
C SER A 21 -5.11 -6.68 17.48
N LYS A 22 -5.62 -5.44 17.47
CA LYS A 22 -7.01 -5.09 17.12
C LYS A 22 -7.46 -5.65 15.76
N HIS A 23 -6.54 -5.75 14.81
CA HIS A 23 -6.81 -6.17 13.43
C HIS A 23 -6.38 -7.62 13.15
N GLY A 24 -6.04 -8.37 14.20
CA GLY A 24 -5.58 -9.74 14.09
C GLY A 24 -4.19 -9.84 13.48
N ILE A 25 -3.84 -11.06 13.08
CA ILE A 25 -2.51 -11.42 12.58
C ILE A 25 -2.60 -11.83 11.12
N CYS A 26 -1.66 -11.35 10.32
CA CYS A 26 -1.52 -11.73 8.92
C CYS A 26 -1.21 -13.22 8.81
N GLN A 27 -1.98 -13.95 8.00
CA GLN A 27 -1.77 -15.39 7.81
C GLN A 27 -0.54 -15.71 6.95
N ASN A 28 -0.02 -14.74 6.20
CA ASN A 28 1.12 -14.95 5.30
C ASN A 28 2.47 -14.78 6.01
N CYS A 29 2.62 -13.73 6.82
CA CYS A 29 3.90 -13.41 7.48
C CYS A 29 3.84 -13.48 9.01
N TYR A 30 2.67 -13.77 9.59
CA TYR A 30 2.45 -13.84 11.03
C TYR A 30 2.78 -12.56 11.80
N ASN A 31 2.84 -11.39 11.13
CA ASN A 31 2.93 -10.10 11.82
C ASN A 31 1.54 -9.53 12.11
N PRO A 32 1.41 -8.65 13.13
CA PRO A 32 0.19 -7.88 13.34
C PRO A 32 -0.23 -7.12 12.09
N ASN A 33 -1.52 -7.16 11.77
CA ASN A 33 -2.09 -6.32 10.73
C ASN A 33 -2.15 -4.87 11.21
N THR A 34 -1.90 -3.92 10.31
CA THR A 34 -2.01 -2.48 10.63
C THR A 34 -3.44 -1.98 10.47
N ASP A 35 -4.25 -2.64 9.64
CA ASP A 35 -5.69 -2.41 9.51
C ASP A 35 -6.45 -3.71 9.16
N ARG A 36 -7.79 -3.66 9.14
CA ARG A 36 -8.64 -4.80 8.74
C ARG A 36 -8.22 -5.25 7.34
N ASP A 37 -7.90 -6.54 7.22
CA ASP A 37 -7.47 -7.18 5.98
C ASP A 37 -6.21 -6.55 5.34
N TRP A 38 -5.45 -5.75 6.11
CA TRP A 38 -4.23 -5.09 5.64
C TRP A 38 -3.00 -5.44 6.48
N CYS A 39 -2.02 -6.06 5.82
CA CYS A 39 -0.71 -6.31 6.38
C CYS A 39 0.32 -5.46 5.65
N GLN A 40 0.77 -4.37 6.27
CA GLN A 40 1.70 -3.43 5.65
C GLN A 40 2.98 -4.11 5.12
N PRO A 41 3.68 -5.01 5.86
CA PRO A 41 4.87 -5.68 5.33
C PRO A 41 4.59 -6.51 4.08
N CYS A 42 3.49 -7.26 4.05
CA CYS A 42 3.11 -8.07 2.90
C CYS A 42 2.71 -7.22 1.70
N ASN A 43 1.94 -6.15 1.91
CA ASN A 43 1.48 -5.29 0.82
C ASN A 43 2.64 -4.45 0.27
N ALA A 44 3.52 -3.92 1.12
CA ALA A 44 4.74 -3.24 0.69
C ALA A 44 5.61 -4.12 -0.21
N GLU A 45 5.70 -5.42 0.08
CA GLU A 45 6.43 -6.37 -0.75
C GLU A 45 5.76 -6.61 -2.11
N LYS A 46 4.43 -6.79 -2.13
CA LYS A 46 3.67 -6.88 -3.39
C LYS A 46 3.84 -5.64 -4.26
N PHE A 47 3.83 -4.45 -3.66
CA PHE A 47 4.05 -3.20 -4.39
C PHE A 47 5.46 -3.15 -4.99
N ARG A 48 6.50 -3.47 -4.21
CA ARG A 48 7.89 -3.53 -4.71
C ARG A 48 8.04 -4.43 -5.94
N GLN A 49 7.35 -5.57 -5.96
CA GLN A 49 7.36 -6.50 -7.10
C GLN A 49 6.69 -5.93 -8.35
N ASN A 50 5.77 -4.97 -8.19
CA ASN A 50 5.03 -4.33 -9.29
C ASN A 50 5.64 -3.01 -9.77
N PHE A 51 6.68 -2.48 -9.12
CA PHE A 51 7.27 -1.18 -9.49
C PHE A 51 7.85 -1.13 -10.90
N SER A 52 8.25 -2.27 -11.48
CA SER A 52 8.71 -2.33 -12.86
C SER A 52 7.58 -2.35 -13.90
N ASN A 53 6.33 -2.55 -13.47
CA ASN A 53 5.19 -2.77 -14.38
C ASN A 53 4.52 -1.46 -14.81
N TRP A 54 4.85 -0.33 -14.18
CA TRP A 54 4.30 0.97 -14.53
C TRP A 54 5.33 2.09 -14.29
N THR A 55 5.17 3.21 -15.00
CA THR A 55 5.90 4.46 -14.75
C THR A 55 5.05 5.62 -15.25
N SER A 56 5.15 6.77 -14.58
CA SER A 56 4.59 8.03 -15.06
C SER A 56 5.44 8.70 -16.14
N GLY A 57 6.64 8.17 -16.40
CA GLY A 57 7.68 8.86 -17.16
C GLY A 57 8.40 9.96 -16.37
N ASN A 58 8.00 10.23 -15.12
CA ASN A 58 8.63 11.18 -14.21
C ASN A 58 9.13 10.47 -12.94
N LYS A 59 10.45 10.35 -12.82
CA LYS A 59 11.09 9.66 -11.69
C LYS A 59 10.70 10.20 -10.31
N HIS A 60 10.45 11.51 -10.18
CA HIS A 60 10.11 12.11 -8.88
C HIS A 60 8.69 11.75 -8.47
N ILE A 61 7.76 11.71 -9.43
CA ILE A 61 6.38 11.26 -9.20
C ILE A 61 6.37 9.77 -8.90
N ASP A 62 7.11 8.97 -9.67
CA ASP A 62 7.22 7.52 -9.45
C ASP A 62 7.74 7.23 -8.04
N MET A 63 8.84 7.87 -7.62
CA MET A 63 9.40 7.70 -6.28
C MET A 63 8.39 8.07 -5.18
N PHE A 64 7.65 9.17 -5.35
CA PHE A 64 6.64 9.61 -4.39
C PHE A 64 5.50 8.59 -4.24
N ILE A 65 4.98 8.08 -5.36
CA ILE A 65 3.91 7.08 -5.34
C ILE A 65 4.41 5.76 -4.74
N GLN A 66 5.62 5.31 -5.12
CA GLN A 66 6.23 4.08 -4.60
C GLN A 66 6.44 4.14 -3.08
N ASP A 67 6.90 5.29 -2.57
CA ASP A 67 7.07 5.52 -1.12
C ASP A 67 5.73 5.47 -0.38
N ALA A 68 4.69 6.13 -0.92
CA ALA A 68 3.33 6.07 -0.38
C ALA A 68 2.79 4.63 -0.36
N GLN A 69 2.96 3.87 -1.44
CA GLN A 69 2.52 2.47 -1.52
C GLN A 69 3.23 1.56 -0.50
N VAL A 70 4.54 1.74 -0.30
CA VAL A 70 5.31 0.93 0.66
C VAL A 70 4.98 1.30 2.10
N THR A 71 4.63 2.56 2.38
CA THR A 71 4.36 3.03 3.74
C THR A 71 2.88 2.94 4.14
N ALA A 72 1.98 2.72 3.18
CA ALA A 72 0.53 2.62 3.39
C ALA A 72 0.17 1.64 4.51
N SER A 73 -0.56 2.15 5.51
CA SER A 73 -1.01 1.41 6.68
C SER A 73 -2.40 0.79 6.51
N ASN A 74 -3.12 1.19 5.45
CA ASN A 74 -4.45 0.73 5.07
C ASN A 74 -4.69 0.94 3.56
N HIS A 75 -5.87 0.56 3.07
CA HIS A 75 -6.25 0.69 1.67
C HIS A 75 -6.39 2.14 1.18
N ASP A 76 -6.81 3.07 2.03
CA ASP A 76 -7.12 4.45 1.66
C ASP A 76 -5.86 5.30 1.47
N GLU A 77 -4.72 4.84 1.98
CA GLU A 77 -3.41 5.51 1.86
C GLU A 77 -2.65 5.13 0.59
N VAL A 78 -3.14 4.16 -0.18
CA VAL A 78 -2.48 3.69 -1.41
C VAL A 78 -2.70 4.70 -2.52
N LEU A 79 -1.61 5.21 -3.10
CA LEU A 79 -1.65 5.98 -4.32
C LEU A 79 -1.49 5.07 -5.55
N GLU A 80 -2.28 5.32 -6.58
CA GLU A 80 -2.22 4.60 -7.85
C GLU A 80 -1.90 5.56 -9.00
N TRP A 81 -1.01 5.13 -9.89
CA TRP A 81 -0.73 5.85 -11.12
C TRP A 81 -1.68 5.37 -12.22
N ILE A 82 -2.48 6.30 -12.77
CA ILE A 82 -3.38 6.03 -13.89
C ILE A 82 -2.80 6.65 -15.16
N PRO A 83 -2.37 5.85 -16.15
CA PRO A 83 -1.93 6.34 -17.44
C PRO A 83 -3.00 7.16 -18.17
N ASN A 84 -2.58 8.21 -18.90
CA ASN A 84 -3.51 9.13 -19.56
C ASN A 84 -4.37 8.45 -20.65
N ASP A 85 -3.87 7.41 -21.29
CA ASP A 85 -4.60 6.60 -22.27
C ASP A 85 -5.71 5.74 -21.66
N GLN A 86 -5.73 5.57 -20.33
CA GLN A 86 -6.84 4.97 -19.58
C GLN A 86 -7.91 5.98 -19.16
N LEU A 87 -7.74 7.27 -19.48
CA LEU A 87 -8.68 8.33 -19.13
C LEU A 87 -9.54 8.72 -20.34
N ASN A 88 -10.86 8.53 -20.24
CA ASN A 88 -11.84 8.97 -21.23
C ASN A 88 -12.55 10.26 -20.80
N LYS A 89 -13.15 10.94 -21.78
CA LYS A 89 -14.01 12.12 -21.58
C LYS A 89 -13.34 13.13 -20.63
N VAL A 90 -12.06 13.39 -20.86
CA VAL A 90 -11.29 14.37 -20.09
C VAL A 90 -11.88 15.75 -20.34
N THR A 91 -12.39 16.37 -19.28
CA THR A 91 -13.09 17.65 -19.32
C THR A 91 -12.44 18.61 -18.33
N PHE A 92 -12.17 19.83 -18.78
CA PHE A 92 -11.64 20.87 -17.91
C PHE A 92 -12.69 21.29 -16.88
N ILE A 93 -12.24 21.47 -15.63
CA ILE A 93 -13.09 21.96 -14.53
C ILE A 93 -12.77 23.43 -14.25
N ALA A 94 -11.53 23.70 -13.84
CA ALA A 94 -11.11 25.03 -13.40
C ALA A 94 -9.58 25.13 -13.29
N ASN A 95 -9.05 26.35 -13.43
CA ASN A 95 -7.67 26.65 -13.05
C ASN A 95 -7.61 27.05 -11.57
N GLY A 96 -6.74 26.38 -10.83
CA GLY A 96 -6.30 26.83 -9.51
C GLY A 96 -5.09 27.77 -9.64
N LYS A 97 -4.61 28.26 -8.50
CA LYS A 97 -3.42 29.13 -8.43
C LYS A 97 -2.13 28.41 -8.87
N TYR A 98 -2.06 27.09 -8.67
CA TYR A 98 -0.87 26.27 -8.91
C TYR A 98 -1.16 25.00 -9.74
N SER A 99 -2.38 24.84 -10.23
CA SER A 99 -2.82 23.63 -10.91
C SER A 99 -3.94 23.89 -11.89
N THR A 100 -4.14 22.97 -12.83
CA THR A 100 -5.29 22.93 -13.73
C THR A 100 -6.06 21.66 -13.42
N ASN A 101 -7.34 21.79 -13.10
CA ASN A 101 -8.18 20.68 -12.68
C ASN A 101 -8.98 20.14 -13.86
N TYR A 102 -8.97 18.82 -14.00
CA TYR A 102 -9.73 18.07 -15.00
C TYR A 102 -10.59 17.01 -14.33
N LYS A 103 -11.68 16.64 -14.97
CA LYS A 103 -12.50 15.46 -14.67
C LYS A 103 -12.35 14.48 -15.81
N ALA A 104 -12.18 13.21 -15.50
CA ALA A 104 -12.14 12.13 -16.48
C ALA A 104 -12.96 10.94 -16.00
N ILE A 105 -13.27 10.02 -16.92
CA ILE A 105 -13.77 8.69 -16.63
C ILE A 105 -12.58 7.74 -16.77
N TRP A 106 -12.22 7.05 -15.69
CA TRP A 106 -11.24 5.97 -15.77
C TRP A 106 -11.88 4.77 -16.47
N ILE A 107 -11.30 4.36 -17.60
CA ILE A 107 -11.71 3.16 -18.31
C ILE A 107 -10.92 2.01 -17.68
N GLU A 108 -11.53 1.27 -16.75
CA GLU A 108 -10.99 -0.03 -16.37
C GLU A 108 -11.05 -0.92 -17.62
N THR A 109 -9.90 -1.18 -18.22
CA THR A 109 -9.79 -2.18 -19.26
C THR A 109 -10.18 -3.53 -18.65
N LEU A 110 -11.31 -4.11 -19.10
CA LEU A 110 -11.71 -5.49 -18.81
C LEU A 110 -10.76 -6.52 -19.45
N PHE A 111 -9.46 -6.40 -19.21
CA PHE A 111 -8.45 -7.37 -19.61
C PHE A 111 -7.86 -8.01 -18.34
N THR A 112 -8.54 -9.07 -17.92
CA THR A 112 -8.04 -10.26 -17.21
C THR A 112 -6.72 -10.13 -16.45
N ILE A 113 -6.82 -10.15 -15.12
CA ILE A 113 -5.75 -10.62 -14.24
C ILE A 113 -5.60 -12.13 -14.50
N SER A 114 -4.44 -12.55 -14.98
CA SER A 114 -3.93 -13.92 -14.82
C SER A 114 -2.92 -13.93 -13.68
#